data_AF-F1W4U1-F1
#
_entry.id   AF-F1W4U1-F1
#
_cell.length_a   1.000
_cell.length_b   1.000
_cell.length_c   1.000
_cell.angle_alpha   90.00
_cell.angle_beta   90.00
_cell.angle_gamma   90.00
#
_symmetry.space_group_name_H-M   'P 1'
#
loop_
_entity.id
_entity.type
_entity.pdbx_description
1 polymer ?
#
loop_
_entity_poly.entity_id
_entity_poly.type
_entity_poly.pdbx_seq_one_letter_code
_entity_poly.pdbx_strand_id
1 'polypeptide(L)' 'MPPIAGSLFGAHTLAYDMMYGTQPTIFLRFAAQHGAKVRDGLGMLVEQAAESFLLWRGVRPETAAVLAGLRAALVS' A
#
# COMPACT_ATOMS: atom_id res chain seq x y z
N MET A 1 -8.30 -9.42 -13.16
CA MET A 1 -8.16 -9.91 -11.77
C MET A 1 -7.44 -11.26 -11.84
N PRO A 2 -6.41 -11.52 -11.01
CA PRO A 2 -5.73 -12.82 -11.02
C PRO A 2 -6.71 -13.96 -10.70
N PRO A 3 -6.54 -15.17 -11.27
CA PRO A 3 -7.43 -16.31 -11.05
C PRO A 3 -7.14 -16.96 -9.70
N ILE A 4 -7.44 -16.24 -8.62
CA ILE A 4 -7.28 -16.71 -7.24
C ILE A 4 -8.64 -16.91 -6.59
N ALA A 5 -8.77 -17.94 -5.75
CA ALA A 5 -10.03 -18.24 -5.08
C ALA A 5 -10.34 -17.20 -4.01
N GLY A 6 -11.59 -16.73 -3.95
CA GLY A 6 -12.04 -15.78 -2.93
C GLY A 6 -11.93 -16.33 -1.49
N SER A 7 -11.95 -17.65 -1.32
CA SER A 7 -11.75 -18.34 -0.05
C SER A 7 -10.36 -18.15 0.58
N LEU A 8 -9.40 -17.58 -0.15
CA LEU A 8 -8.09 -17.21 0.38
C LEU A 8 -8.14 -15.94 1.26
N PHE A 9 -9.21 -15.16 1.16
CA PHE A 9 -9.42 -13.96 1.94
C PHE A 9 -10.36 -14.22 3.12
N GLY A 10 -10.11 -13.51 4.22
CA GLY A 10 -10.93 -13.55 5.42
C GLY A 10 -10.48 -12.51 6.44
N ALA A 11 -11.10 -12.49 7.61
CA ALA A 11 -10.91 -11.46 8.64
C ALA A 11 -9.45 -11.30 9.14
N HIS A 12 -8.63 -12.34 8.94
CA HIS A 12 -7.21 -12.38 9.34
C HIS A 12 -6.24 -12.24 8.15
N THR A 13 -6.75 -11.95 6.95
CA THR A 13 -5.93 -11.77 5.75
C THR A 13 -5.64 -10.30 5.49
N LEU A 14 -4.39 -9.98 5.15
CA LEU A 14 -3.99 -8.69 4.59
C LEU A 14 -3.71 -8.88 3.09
N ALA A 15 -4.51 -8.22 2.25
CA ALA A 15 -4.23 -8.09 0.83
C ALA A 15 -3.45 -6.80 0.57
N TYR A 16 -2.27 -6.95 -0.04
CA TYR A 16 -1.37 -5.86 -0.38
C TYR A 16 -1.19 -5.78 -1.90
N ASP A 17 -1.39 -4.61 -2.48
CA ASP A 17 -1.13 -4.35 -3.90
C ASP A 17 0.04 -3.38 -4.01
N MET A 18 0.95 -3.61 -4.98
CA MET A 18 2.05 -2.69 -5.24
C MET A 18 1.58 -1.42 -5.95
N MET A 19 0.41 -1.47 -6.58
CA MET A 19 -0.21 -0.30 -7.21
C MET A 19 -0.75 0.66 -6.13
N TYR A 20 -0.77 1.95 -6.44
CA TYR A 20 -1.32 2.99 -5.58
C TYR A 20 -2.09 4.02 -6.43
N GLY A 21 -3.10 4.66 -5.83
CA GLY A 21 -3.94 5.63 -6.53
C GLY A 21 -5.06 6.18 -5.65
N THR A 22 -5.97 6.94 -6.27
CA THR A 22 -7.10 7.59 -5.57
C THR A 22 -8.15 6.61 -5.09
N GLN A 23 -8.24 5.45 -5.74
CA GLN A 23 -9.19 4.39 -5.45
C GLN A 23 -8.46 3.04 -5.33
N PRO A 24 -8.96 2.11 -4.49
CA PRO A 24 -8.40 0.76 -4.42
C PRO A 24 -8.45 0.09 -5.78
N THR A 25 -7.45 -0.73 -6.11
CA THR A 25 -7.44 -1.49 -7.37
C THR A 25 -8.57 -2.53 -7.42
N ILE A 26 -8.79 -3.13 -8.61
CA ILE A 26 -9.73 -4.25 -8.76
C ILE A 26 -9.38 -5.40 -7.80
N PHE A 27 -8.09 -5.68 -7.61
CA PHE A 27 -7.62 -6.72 -6.68
C PHE A 27 -7.97 -6.40 -5.23
N LEU A 28 -7.68 -5.17 -4.77
CA LEU A 28 -8.00 -4.76 -3.41
C LEU A 28 -9.52 -4.73 -3.17
N ARG A 29 -10.33 -4.29 -4.14
CA ARG A 29 -11.79 -4.37 -4.04
C ARG A 29 -12.28 -5.80 -3.90
N PHE A 30 -11.76 -6.73 -4.71
CA PHE A 30 -12.11 -8.14 -4.65
C PHE A 30 -11.74 -8.77 -3.29
N ALA A 31 -10.54 -8.48 -2.78
CA ALA A 31 -10.10 -8.98 -1.48
C ALA A 31 -10.95 -8.44 -0.32
N ALA A 32 -11.27 -7.14 -0.34
CA ALA A 32 -12.12 -6.50 0.66
C ALA A 32 -13.53 -7.10 0.68
N GLN A 33 -14.11 -7.41 -0.49
CA GLN A 33 -15.41 -8.07 -0.60
C GLN A 33 -15.45 -9.46 0.06
N HIS A 34 -14.29 -10.11 0.22
CA HIS A 34 -14.13 -11.39 0.89
C HIS A 34 -13.59 -11.26 2.33
N GLY A 35 -13.63 -10.05 2.91
CA GLY A 35 -13.33 -9.82 4.32
C GLY A 35 -11.85 -9.57 4.66
N ALA A 36 -10.96 -9.46 3.67
CA ALA A 36 -9.57 -9.10 3.93
C ALA A 36 -9.42 -7.61 4.30
N LYS A 37 -8.43 -7.32 5.13
CA LYS A 37 -7.89 -5.96 5.26
C LYS A 37 -7.08 -5.65 4.01
N VAL A 38 -7.12 -4.39 3.56
CA VAL A 38 -6.48 -3.96 2.31
C VAL A 38 -5.49 -2.82 2.53
N ARG A 39 -4.36 -2.87 1.82
CA ARG A 39 -3.34 -1.82 1.75
C ARG A 39 -2.80 -1.72 0.33
N ASP A 40 -2.49 -0.51 -0.11
CA ASP A 40 -1.91 -0.25 -1.42
C ASP A 40 -0.40 0.03 -1.31
N GLY A 41 0.22 0.29 -2.47
CA GLY A 41 1.67 0.39 -2.60
C GLY A 41 2.27 1.72 -2.16
N LEU A 42 1.46 2.70 -1.72
CA LEU A 42 1.99 4.05 -1.45
C LEU A 42 2.98 4.04 -0.29
N GLY A 43 2.71 3.21 0.74
CA GLY A 43 3.65 3.00 1.84
C GLY A 43 4.97 2.41 1.34
N MET A 44 4.92 1.39 0.48
CA MET A 44 6.12 0.79 -0.11
C MET A 44 6.93 1.82 -0.92
N LEU A 45 6.27 2.70 -1.68
CA LEU A 45 6.94 3.78 -2.41
C LEU A 45 7.72 4.71 -1.48
N VAL A 46 7.17 5.08 -0.33
CA VAL A 46 7.84 5.96 0.63
C VAL A 46 8.95 5.24 1.36
N GLU A 47 8.70 4.02 1.86
CA GLU A 47 9.68 3.27 2.65
C GLU A 47 10.90 2.86 1.82
N GLN A 48 10.73 2.45 0.56
CA GLN A 48 11.89 2.16 -0.31
C GLN A 48 12.75 3.42 -0.58
N ALA A 49 12.11 4.60 -0.65
CA ALA A 49 12.84 5.86 -0.80
C ALA A 49 13.60 6.20 0.49
N ALA A 50 13.02 5.89 1.65
CA ALA A 50 13.67 6.04 2.95
C ALA A 50 14.89 5.11 3.09
N GLU A 51 14.80 3.86 2.64
CA GLU A 51 15.96 2.94 2.61
C GLU A 51 17.08 3.47 1.69
N SER A 52 16.72 3.97 0.50
CA SER A 52 17.70 4.58 -0.41
C SER A 52 18.34 5.83 0.19
N PHE A 53 17.54 6.67 0.87
CA PHE A 53 18.03 7.85 1.56
C PHE A 53 18.99 7.49 2.70
N LEU A 54 18.67 6.45 3.48
CA LEU A 54 19.56 5.91 4.51
C LEU A 54 20.88 5.45 3.91
N LEU A 55 20.86 4.72 2.80
CA LEU A 55 22.08 4.27 2.11
C LEU A 55 22.98 5.44 1.69
N TRP A 56 22.40 6.51 1.14
CA TRP A 56 23.19 7.64 0.62
C TRP A 56 23.60 8.65 1.69
N ARG A 57 22.81 8.81 2.75
CA ARG A 57 22.95 9.91 3.71
C ARG A 57 23.32 9.43 5.11
N GLY A 58 23.26 8.13 5.38
CA GLY A 58 23.49 7.56 6.71
C GLY A 58 22.44 7.93 7.75
N VAL A 59 21.29 8.48 7.33
CA VAL A 59 20.20 8.93 8.21
C VAL A 59 18.91 8.27 7.78
N ARG A 60 18.19 7.62 8.70
CA ARG A 60 16.84 7.09 8.44
C ARG A 60 15.84 8.24 8.57
N PRO A 61 15.13 8.64 7.49
CA PRO A 61 14.18 9.72 7.56
C PRO A 61 12.85 9.26 8.20
N GLU A 62 12.14 10.19 8.83
CA GLU A 62 10.76 9.98 9.27
C GLU A 62 9.81 9.99 8.04
N THR A 63 9.01 8.95 7.87
CA THR A 63 8.21 8.73 6.64
C THR A 63 6.73 9.04 6.80
N ALA A 64 6.21 9.09 8.03
CA ALA A 64 4.78 9.22 8.29
C ALA A 64 4.17 10.50 7.69
N ALA A 65 4.84 11.64 7.87
CA ALA A 65 4.38 12.92 7.32
C ALA A 65 4.42 12.95 5.78
N VAL A 66 5.45 12.34 5.18
CA VAL A 66 5.59 12.23 3.72
C VAL A 66 4.45 11.38 3.15
N LEU A 67 4.20 10.22 3.75
CA LEU A 67 3.11 9.33 3.34
C LEU A 67 1.74 10.02 3.43
N ALA A 68 1.48 10.74 4.53
CA ALA A 68 0.25 11.50 4.72
C ALA A 68 0.09 12.60 3.65
N GLY A 69 1.16 13.36 3.37
CA GLY A 69 1.14 14.41 2.35
C GLY A 69 0.89 13.87 0.94
N LEU A 70 1.57 12.77 0.56
CA LEU A 70 1.35 12.12 -0.73
C LEU A 70 -0.06 11.55 -0.85
N ARG A 71 -0.61 10.98 0.23
CA ARG A 71 -2.00 10.51 0.23
C ARG A 71 -2.98 11.64 -0.02
N ALA A 72 -2.77 12.80 0.62
CA ALA A 72 -3.62 13.97 0.43
C ALA A 72 -3.55 14.50 -1.02
N ALA A 73 -2.34 14.58 -1.59
CA ALA A 73 -2.13 15.07 -2.96
C ALA A 73 -2.67 14.13 -4.05
N LEU A 74 -2.83 12.83 -3.76
CA LEU A 74 -3.48 11.91 -4.69
C LEU A 74 -5.00 12.11 -4.75
N VAL A 75 -5.62 12.56 -3.66
CA VAL A 75 -7.08 12.66 -3.54
C VAL A 75 -7.61 14.05 -3.93
N SER A 76 -6.72 15.05 -4.06
CA SER A 76 -7.03 16.38 -4.59
C SER A 76 -7.16 16.39 -6.11
#